data_AF-A0A6A6ZJY9-F1
#
_entry.id   AF-A0A6A6ZJY9-F1
#
_cell.length_a   1.000
_cell.length_b   1.000
_cell.length_c   1.000
_cell.angle_alpha   90.00
_cell.angle_beta   90.00
_cell.angle_gamma   90.00
#
_symmetry.space_group_name_H-M   'P 1'
#
loop_
_entity.id
_entity.type
_entity.pdbx_description
1 polymer ?
#
loop_
_entity_poly.entity_id
_entity_poly.type
_entity_poly.pdbx_seq_one_letter_code
_entity_poly.pdbx_strand_id
1 'polypeptide(L)'
;MSAPIETLTERRLRWSNLLRGQHYQPVIAEVLDEELPKYLHSTIIDASDRVSHVRECALILASAPLLFAAAVDGDLIRRMLTDADLQNEYAIIQERAHDQPSIYIHLLADEGGIAPTPNQYLSILNMVQDYLAEGHTSAHAWQLDNVAPPPVSQAMSAQGYRKYLQTKHRSSQRIETLRRYCDGIQRRWQETPVPLRDTPFHFPPGECGYSKDSHVRLAQHRAHRSSNYVMNLVEDICTYLHGTGQFRQHFRMHQFIIYLIFRPNQAAIAEILCSGLLQVWVDNGGGFNAYPAGRSVATARRVSAGEWATHESWVRQGSPVVENMRLQRERAEEWRRALDWETVLVDDEEMAERP
;
A
#
# COMPACT_ATOMS: atom_id res chain seq x y z
N MET A 1 -8.54 31.36 8.46
CA MET A 1 -7.35 30.57 8.04
C MET A 1 -7.77 29.11 8.10
N SER A 2 -7.77 28.39 6.97
CA SER A 2 -8.03 26.94 6.97
C SER A 2 -6.94 26.27 7.77
N ALA A 3 -7.28 25.27 8.60
CA ALA A 3 -6.28 24.42 9.23
C ALA A 3 -5.36 23.82 8.14
N PRO A 4 -4.05 23.68 8.40
CA PRO A 4 -3.14 23.04 7.46
C PRO A 4 -3.62 21.61 7.19
N ILE A 5 -3.59 21.21 5.91
CA ILE A 5 -3.93 19.86 5.48
C ILE A 5 -2.87 18.91 6.06
N GLU A 6 -3.32 17.88 6.79
CA GLU A 6 -2.46 16.83 7.35
C GLU A 6 -1.64 16.14 6.24
N THR A 7 -0.33 16.07 6.41
CA THR A 7 0.58 15.40 5.47
C THR A 7 0.42 13.87 5.54
N LEU A 8 0.90 13.15 4.52
CA LEU A 8 0.88 11.68 4.51
C LEU A 8 1.59 11.08 5.72
N THR A 9 2.74 11.63 6.08
CA THR A 9 3.54 11.14 7.21
C THR A 9 2.79 11.32 8.54
N GLU A 10 2.19 12.48 8.76
CA GLU A 10 1.41 12.76 9.98
C GLU A 10 0.20 11.82 10.07
N ARG A 11 -0.52 11.63 8.96
CA ARG A 11 -1.67 10.71 8.90
C ARG A 11 -1.27 9.28 9.25
N ARG A 12 -0.23 8.75 8.62
CA ARG A 12 0.23 7.38 8.89
C ARG A 12 0.72 7.19 10.32
N LEU A 13 1.42 8.17 10.89
CA LEU A 13 1.81 8.13 12.31
C LEU A 13 0.60 8.10 13.23
N ARG A 14 -0.41 8.94 12.96
CA ARG A 14 -1.66 8.95 13.72
C ARG A 14 -2.41 7.62 13.60
N TRP A 15 -2.56 7.08 12.39
CA TRP A 15 -3.18 5.77 12.17
C TRP A 15 -2.41 4.64 12.86
N SER A 16 -1.08 4.62 12.78
CA SER A 16 -0.24 3.66 13.53
C SER A 16 -0.54 3.72 15.03
N ASN A 17 -0.56 4.93 15.62
CA ASN A 17 -0.86 5.11 17.04
C ASN A 17 -2.27 4.62 17.42
N LEU A 18 -3.28 4.93 16.60
CA LEU A 18 -4.65 4.44 16.79
C LEU A 18 -4.70 2.90 16.75
N LEU A 19 -4.01 2.28 15.79
CA LEU A 19 -3.98 0.82 15.65
C LEU A 19 -3.24 0.13 16.80
N ARG A 20 -2.15 0.72 17.33
CA ARG A 20 -1.50 0.23 18.57
C ARG A 20 -2.46 0.27 19.77
N GLY A 21 -3.29 1.32 19.86
CA GLY A 21 -4.37 1.43 20.85
C GLY A 21 -5.63 0.60 20.52
N GLN A 22 -5.60 -0.17 19.43
CA GLN A 22 -6.70 -0.97 18.90
C GLN A 22 -7.97 -0.14 18.61
N HIS A 23 -7.82 1.13 18.22
CA HIS A 23 -8.92 2.01 17.80
C HIS A 23 -9.18 1.85 16.30
N TYR A 24 -9.89 0.79 15.92
CA TYR A 24 -10.07 0.44 14.50
C TYR A 24 -11.05 1.36 13.78
N GLN A 25 -12.18 1.70 14.42
CA GLN A 25 -13.25 2.45 13.79
C GLN A 25 -12.80 3.77 13.12
N PRO A 26 -12.01 4.67 13.78
CA PRO A 26 -11.61 5.92 13.14
C PRO A 26 -10.70 5.68 11.93
N VAL A 27 -9.77 4.73 12.03
CA VAL A 27 -8.87 4.38 10.92
C VAL A 27 -9.65 3.78 9.75
N ILE A 28 -10.58 2.87 10.02
CA ILE A 28 -11.43 2.26 8.98
C ILE A 28 -12.28 3.34 8.29
N ALA A 29 -12.90 4.23 9.06
CA ALA A 29 -13.76 5.28 8.51
C ALA A 29 -12.97 6.16 7.54
N GLU A 30 -11.82 6.69 7.99
CA GLU A 30 -10.99 7.58 7.17
C GLU A 30 -10.44 6.89 5.92
N VAL A 31 -9.94 5.64 6.05
CA VAL A 31 -9.44 4.89 4.88
C VAL A 31 -10.58 4.63 3.89
N LEU A 32 -11.77 4.23 4.35
CA LEU A 32 -12.89 3.97 3.45
C LEU A 32 -13.45 5.25 2.83
N ASP A 33 -13.43 6.39 3.53
CA ASP A 33 -13.83 7.69 2.98
C ASP A 33 -12.90 8.15 1.86
N GLU A 34 -11.60 7.85 1.95
CA GLU A 34 -10.63 8.14 0.90
C GLU A 34 -10.73 7.14 -0.27
N GLU A 35 -10.96 5.86 0.02
CA GLU A 35 -10.86 4.80 -0.97
C GLU A 35 -12.17 4.50 -1.71
N LEU A 36 -13.32 4.41 -1.02
CA LEU A 36 -14.58 4.00 -1.63
C LEU A 36 -15.09 4.91 -2.77
N PRO A 37 -14.86 6.24 -2.78
CA PRO A 37 -15.25 7.10 -3.90
C PRO A 37 -14.65 6.65 -5.25
N LYS A 38 -13.52 5.94 -5.26
CA LYS A 38 -12.88 5.40 -6.47
C LYS A 38 -13.71 4.28 -7.14
N TYR A 39 -14.79 3.84 -6.49
CA TYR A 39 -15.62 2.70 -6.90
C TYR A 39 -17.10 3.04 -7.12
N LEU A 40 -17.49 4.32 -7.16
CA LEU A 40 -18.89 4.73 -7.38
C LEU A 40 -19.53 4.15 -8.66
N HIS A 41 -18.72 3.77 -9.64
CA HIS A 41 -19.16 3.16 -10.90
C HIS A 41 -18.67 1.71 -11.08
N SER A 42 -18.23 1.07 -10.00
CA SER A 42 -17.74 -0.31 -10.03
C SER A 42 -18.91 -1.29 -10.02
N THR A 43 -18.83 -2.33 -10.86
CA THR A 43 -19.76 -3.48 -10.82
C THR A 43 -19.24 -4.62 -9.94
N ILE A 44 -18.01 -4.49 -9.43
CA ILE A 44 -17.32 -5.51 -8.62
C ILE A 44 -17.44 -5.19 -7.13
N ILE A 45 -17.48 -3.90 -6.79
CA ILE A 45 -17.43 -3.40 -5.42
C ILE A 45 -18.59 -2.44 -5.24
N ASP A 46 -19.52 -2.79 -4.37
CA ASP A 46 -20.62 -1.91 -4.00
C ASP A 46 -20.12 -0.88 -2.97
N ALA A 47 -19.80 0.33 -3.43
CA ALA A 47 -19.34 1.41 -2.56
C ALA A 47 -20.41 1.87 -1.55
N SER A 48 -21.69 1.51 -1.75
CA SER A 48 -22.79 1.87 -0.85
C SER A 48 -22.94 0.91 0.33
N ASP A 49 -22.42 -0.32 0.24
CA ASP A 49 -22.46 -1.32 1.33
C ASP A 49 -21.37 -1.06 2.39
N ARG A 50 -21.41 0.14 2.97
CA ARG A 50 -20.42 0.60 3.94
C ARG A 50 -20.39 -0.28 5.20
N VAL A 51 -21.54 -0.84 5.60
CA VAL A 51 -21.65 -1.68 6.79
C VAL A 51 -20.85 -2.97 6.62
N SER A 52 -20.99 -3.66 5.48
CA SER A 52 -20.19 -4.86 5.20
C SER A 52 -18.71 -4.54 5.10
N HIS A 53 -18.33 -3.46 4.41
CA HIS A 53 -16.92 -3.06 4.29
C HIS A 53 -16.29 -2.76 5.64
N VAL A 54 -16.96 -1.99 6.50
CA VAL A 54 -16.48 -1.70 7.86
C VAL A 54 -16.30 -2.98 8.67
N ARG A 55 -17.25 -3.92 8.58
CA ARG A 55 -17.16 -5.21 9.28
C ARG A 55 -15.96 -6.03 8.82
N GLU A 56 -15.74 -6.14 7.51
CA GLU A 56 -14.60 -6.90 6.98
C GLU A 56 -13.27 -6.22 7.32
N CYS A 57 -13.18 -4.89 7.25
CA CYS A 57 -12.00 -4.14 7.70
C CYS A 57 -11.70 -4.35 9.18
N ALA A 58 -12.72 -4.36 10.05
CA ALA A 58 -12.53 -4.62 11.47
C ALA A 58 -11.99 -6.04 11.72
N LEU A 59 -12.50 -7.04 10.98
CA LEU A 59 -11.99 -8.40 11.05
C LEU A 59 -10.54 -8.50 10.55
N ILE A 60 -10.20 -7.79 9.47
CA ILE A 60 -8.83 -7.74 8.94
C ILE A 60 -7.89 -7.20 10.01
N LEU A 61 -8.17 -6.01 10.58
CA LEU A 61 -7.34 -5.39 11.61
C LEU A 61 -7.28 -6.22 12.90
N ALA A 62 -8.39 -6.85 13.31
CA ALA A 62 -8.43 -7.71 14.48
C ALA A 62 -7.57 -8.97 14.32
N SER A 63 -7.42 -9.48 13.09
CA SER A 63 -6.59 -10.64 12.75
C SER A 63 -5.17 -10.28 12.29
N ALA A 64 -4.82 -8.99 12.30
CA ALA A 64 -3.60 -8.52 11.66
C ALA A 64 -2.34 -9.11 12.34
N PRO A 65 -1.42 -9.71 11.58
CA PRO A 65 -0.15 -10.24 12.11
C PRO A 65 0.82 -9.12 12.51
N LEU A 66 1.88 -9.47 13.25
CA LEU A 66 2.99 -8.53 13.55
C LEU A 66 3.60 -7.96 12.28
N LEU A 67 3.65 -8.74 11.20
CA LEU A 67 4.12 -8.28 9.89
C LEU A 67 3.30 -7.11 9.34
N PHE A 68 1.98 -7.15 9.51
CA PHE A 68 1.10 -6.07 9.10
C PHE A 68 1.36 -4.82 9.94
N ALA A 69 1.48 -4.97 11.26
CA ALA A 69 1.80 -3.87 12.16
C ALA A 69 3.14 -3.20 11.80
N ALA A 70 4.18 -3.98 11.53
CA ALA A 70 5.48 -3.46 11.12
C ALA A 70 5.42 -2.74 9.74
N ALA A 71 4.56 -3.20 8.82
CA ALA A 71 4.34 -2.51 7.54
C ALA A 71 3.64 -1.15 7.74
N VAL A 72 2.64 -1.10 8.61
CA VAL A 72 1.93 0.12 9.00
C VAL A 72 2.90 1.11 9.65
N ASP A 73 3.74 0.63 10.56
CA ASP A 73 4.74 1.41 11.30
C ASP A 73 5.92 1.88 10.44
N GLY A 74 6.08 1.34 9.22
CA GLY A 74 7.14 1.74 8.29
C GLY A 74 8.51 1.15 8.59
N ASP A 75 8.61 0.21 9.54
CA ASP A 75 9.87 -0.38 9.99
C ASP A 75 10.03 -1.86 9.63
N LEU A 76 9.09 -2.43 8.86
CA LEU A 76 9.06 -3.83 8.47
C LEU A 76 10.42 -4.38 8.01
N ILE A 77 11.08 -3.74 7.04
CA ILE A 77 12.35 -4.26 6.49
C ILE A 77 13.42 -4.29 7.59
N ARG A 78 13.53 -3.21 8.37
CA ARG A 78 14.52 -3.10 9.44
C ARG A 78 14.27 -4.14 10.53
N ARG A 79 13.01 -4.31 10.96
CA ARG A 79 12.66 -5.33 11.95
C ARG A 79 12.90 -6.73 11.43
N MET A 80 12.62 -7.01 10.16
CA MET A 80 12.93 -8.31 9.55
C MET A 80 14.41 -8.68 9.59
N LEU A 81 15.33 -7.74 9.81
CA LEU A 81 16.76 -8.02 9.98
C LEU A 81 17.12 -8.47 11.41
N THR A 82 16.33 -8.14 12.42
CA THR A 82 16.73 -8.26 13.84
C THR A 82 15.69 -8.87 14.77
N ASP A 83 14.41 -8.85 14.40
CA ASP A 83 13.27 -9.28 15.23
C ASP A 83 12.93 -10.75 14.94
N ALA A 84 13.35 -11.64 15.83
CA ALA A 84 13.18 -13.09 15.66
C ALA A 84 11.70 -13.51 15.66
N ASP A 85 10.85 -12.85 16.45
CA ASP A 85 9.42 -13.18 16.51
C ASP A 85 8.73 -12.82 15.20
N LEU A 86 9.07 -11.64 14.63
CA LEU A 86 8.59 -11.23 13.32
C LEU A 86 9.06 -12.18 12.21
N GLN A 87 10.32 -12.61 12.25
CA GLN A 87 10.87 -13.58 11.28
C GLN A 87 10.15 -14.94 11.35
N ASN A 88 9.90 -15.44 12.57
CA ASN A 88 9.19 -16.69 12.79
C ASN A 88 7.74 -16.61 12.30
N GLU A 89 7.03 -15.52 12.61
CA GLU A 89 5.67 -15.29 12.12
C GLU A 89 5.65 -15.19 10.58
N TYR A 90 6.62 -14.49 9.99
CA TYR A 90 6.72 -14.38 8.54
C TYR A 90 6.91 -15.74 7.87
N ALA A 91 7.74 -16.62 8.42
CA ALA A 91 7.94 -17.97 7.87
C ALA A 91 6.63 -18.77 7.85
N ILE A 92 5.82 -18.68 8.91
CA ILE A 92 4.50 -19.32 9.00
C ILE A 92 3.54 -18.74 7.96
N ILE A 93 3.48 -17.42 7.85
CA ILE A 93 2.62 -16.73 6.86
C ILE A 93 3.03 -17.09 5.43
N GLN A 94 4.34 -17.10 5.17
CA GLN A 94 4.89 -17.42 3.86
C GLN A 94 4.50 -18.84 3.43
N GLU A 95 4.66 -19.82 4.32
CA GLU A 95 4.23 -21.20 4.07
C GLU A 95 2.72 -21.28 3.82
N ARG A 96 1.92 -20.63 4.68
CA ARG A 96 0.47 -20.66 4.55
C ARG A 96 -0.05 -20.00 3.26
N ALA A 97 0.67 -19.00 2.75
CA ALA A 97 0.33 -18.30 1.50
C ALA A 97 0.56 -19.13 0.23
N HIS A 98 1.02 -20.39 0.35
CA HIS A 98 0.97 -21.35 -0.74
C HIS A 98 -0.46 -21.79 -1.07
N ASP A 99 -1.32 -21.88 -0.06
CA ASP A 99 -2.69 -22.37 -0.20
C ASP A 99 -3.75 -21.29 0.06
N GLN A 100 -3.37 -20.19 0.73
CA GLN A 100 -4.29 -19.15 1.17
C GLN A 100 -4.07 -17.85 0.40
N PRO A 101 -5.13 -17.25 -0.18
CA PRO A 101 -5.05 -15.93 -0.79
C PRO A 101 -4.53 -14.89 0.20
N SER A 102 -3.80 -13.91 -0.29
CA SER A 102 -3.07 -12.99 0.57
C SER A 102 -2.85 -11.63 -0.06
N ILE A 103 -2.51 -10.67 0.80
CA ILE A 103 -2.02 -9.35 0.41
C ILE A 103 -0.51 -9.34 0.56
N TYR A 104 0.15 -8.89 -0.48
CA TYR A 104 1.59 -8.67 -0.49
C TYR A 104 1.90 -7.17 -0.58
N ILE A 105 3.14 -6.83 -0.25
CA ILE A 105 3.69 -5.48 -0.34
C ILE A 105 5.08 -5.54 -0.96
N HIS A 106 5.43 -4.50 -1.72
CA HIS A 106 6.80 -4.15 -2.09
C HIS A 106 7.16 -2.80 -1.48
N LEU A 107 8.37 -2.69 -0.92
CA LEU A 107 8.85 -1.49 -0.26
C LEU A 107 10.22 -1.12 -0.82
N LEU A 108 10.38 0.13 -1.28
CA LEU A 108 11.63 0.65 -1.81
C LEU A 108 12.57 1.07 -0.67
N ALA A 109 13.62 0.30 -0.45
CA ALA A 109 14.66 0.60 0.55
C ALA A 109 16.00 0.02 0.12
N ASP A 110 17.06 0.34 0.85
CA ASP A 110 18.34 -0.35 0.74
C ASP A 110 18.36 -1.64 1.59
N GLU A 111 19.47 -2.38 1.53
CA GLU A 111 19.67 -3.62 2.29
C GLU A 111 19.57 -3.44 3.81
N GLY A 112 19.75 -2.21 4.33
CA GLY A 112 19.57 -1.87 5.74
C GLY A 112 18.12 -1.52 6.11
N GLY A 113 17.20 -1.57 5.17
CA GLY A 113 15.82 -1.11 5.35
C GLY A 113 15.70 0.40 5.47
N ILE A 114 16.65 1.16 4.91
CA ILE A 114 16.60 2.62 4.85
C ILE A 114 15.96 3.04 3.53
N ALA A 115 14.85 3.78 3.63
CA ALA A 115 14.14 4.33 2.48
C ALA A 115 14.96 5.46 1.80
N PRO A 116 14.64 5.82 0.54
CA PRO A 116 15.20 7.03 -0.06
C PRO A 116 14.81 8.29 0.73
N THR A 117 15.65 9.32 0.64
CA THR A 117 15.30 10.67 1.11
C THR A 117 14.38 11.37 0.09
N PRO A 118 13.64 12.42 0.49
CA PRO A 118 12.91 13.27 -0.45
C PRO A 118 13.76 13.79 -1.61
N ASN A 119 15.01 14.19 -1.38
CA ASN A 119 15.91 14.64 -2.44
C ASN A 119 16.32 13.50 -3.39
N GLN A 120 16.61 12.30 -2.87
CA GLN A 120 16.84 11.13 -3.72
C GLN A 120 15.60 10.76 -4.53
N TYR A 121 14.42 10.92 -3.94
CA TYR A 121 13.16 10.67 -4.62
C TYR A 121 12.86 11.69 -5.72
N LEU A 122 13.28 12.94 -5.53
CA LEU A 122 13.27 13.96 -6.57
C LEU A 122 14.24 13.61 -7.73
N SER A 123 15.42 13.05 -7.43
CA SER A 123 16.32 12.55 -8.49
C SER A 123 15.68 11.42 -9.30
N ILE A 124 14.93 10.51 -8.64
CA ILE A 124 14.16 9.47 -9.33
C ILE A 124 13.09 10.11 -10.24
N LEU A 125 12.36 11.12 -9.76
CA LEU A 125 11.41 11.89 -10.58
C LEU A 125 12.08 12.45 -11.84
N ASN A 126 13.25 13.09 -11.70
CA ASN A 126 13.95 13.70 -12.83
C ASN A 126 14.33 12.65 -13.89
N MET A 127 14.75 11.46 -13.46
CA MET A 127 15.05 10.34 -14.36
C MET A 127 13.79 9.83 -15.07
N VAL A 128 12.65 9.77 -14.38
CA VAL A 128 11.37 9.42 -15.03
C VAL A 128 10.97 10.48 -16.07
N GLN A 129 11.15 11.77 -15.78
CA GLN A 129 10.86 12.85 -16.72
C GLN A 129 11.76 12.78 -17.97
N ASP A 130 13.07 12.56 -17.80
CA ASP A 130 14.00 12.33 -18.93
C ASP A 130 13.55 11.11 -19.75
N TYR A 131 13.19 10.01 -19.08
CA TYR A 131 12.73 8.79 -19.74
C TYR A 131 11.45 8.99 -20.57
N LEU A 132 10.54 9.86 -20.09
CA LEU A 132 9.31 10.23 -20.77
C LEU A 132 9.51 11.17 -21.95
N ALA A 133 10.66 11.84 -22.08
CA ALA A 133 10.89 12.90 -23.06
C ALA A 133 10.46 12.50 -24.48
N GLU A 134 9.61 13.33 -25.09
CA GLU A 134 9.13 13.21 -26.47
C GLU A 134 9.82 14.27 -27.34
N GLY A 135 10.17 13.92 -28.57
CA GLY A 135 10.79 14.86 -29.53
C GLY A 135 12.27 15.17 -29.30
N HIS A 136 12.88 14.67 -28.23
CA HIS A 136 14.30 14.82 -27.92
C HIS A 136 14.88 13.46 -27.48
N THR A 137 16.16 13.22 -27.75
CA THR A 137 16.83 12.01 -27.28
C THR A 137 16.99 12.07 -25.76
N SER A 138 16.26 11.23 -25.02
CA SER A 138 16.54 11.00 -23.60
C SER A 138 17.99 10.60 -23.41
N ALA A 139 18.68 11.20 -22.44
CA ALA A 139 20.09 10.92 -22.18
C ALA A 139 20.31 9.52 -21.60
N HIS A 140 19.31 8.98 -20.89
CA HIS A 140 19.46 7.77 -20.08
C HIS A 140 18.55 6.61 -20.47
N ALA A 141 17.57 6.83 -21.37
CA ALA A 141 16.55 5.82 -21.66
C ALA A 141 17.11 4.47 -22.11
N TRP A 142 18.16 4.47 -22.94
CA TRP A 142 18.77 3.22 -23.40
C TRP A 142 19.42 2.46 -22.24
N GLN A 143 20.13 3.15 -21.36
CA GLN A 143 20.78 2.56 -20.18
C GLN A 143 19.72 1.97 -19.25
N LEU A 144 18.66 2.74 -18.94
CA LEU A 144 17.54 2.28 -18.10
C LEU A 144 16.83 1.07 -18.71
N ASP A 145 16.55 1.09 -20.01
CA ASP A 145 15.92 -0.02 -20.71
C ASP A 145 16.76 -1.31 -20.69
N ASN A 146 18.06 -1.21 -20.43
CA ASN A 146 18.99 -2.35 -20.41
C ASN A 146 19.51 -2.72 -19.02
N VAL A 147 18.98 -2.13 -17.93
CA VAL A 147 19.29 -2.58 -16.57
C VAL A 147 18.74 -3.99 -16.33
N ALA A 148 17.43 -4.18 -16.55
CA ALA A 148 16.77 -5.48 -16.47
C ALA A 148 16.39 -6.03 -17.86
N PRO A 149 16.46 -7.35 -18.09
CA PRO A 149 15.99 -7.97 -19.33
C PRO A 149 14.49 -7.69 -19.62
N PRO A 150 14.05 -7.76 -20.89
CA PRO A 150 14.85 -8.00 -22.09
C PRO A 150 15.60 -6.74 -22.57
N PRO A 151 16.79 -6.89 -23.18
CA PRO A 151 17.57 -5.76 -23.65
C PRO A 151 16.91 -5.05 -24.84
N VAL A 152 17.18 -3.75 -24.97
CA VAL A 152 16.70 -2.88 -26.05
C VAL A 152 17.90 -2.39 -26.86
N SER A 153 17.84 -2.53 -28.18
CA SER A 153 18.91 -2.03 -29.05
C SER A 153 19.00 -0.50 -29.02
N GLN A 154 20.21 0.04 -29.18
CA GLN A 154 20.41 1.49 -29.20
C GLN A 154 19.64 2.16 -30.34
N ALA A 155 19.52 1.51 -31.50
CA ALA A 155 18.75 2.00 -32.64
C ALA A 155 17.26 2.15 -32.31
N MET A 156 16.65 1.15 -31.65
CA MET A 156 15.25 1.24 -31.22
C MET A 156 15.04 2.35 -30.19
N SER A 157 15.94 2.44 -29.20
CA SER A 157 15.85 3.48 -28.17
C SER A 157 15.99 4.90 -28.76
N ALA A 158 16.89 5.08 -29.73
CA ALA A 158 17.06 6.32 -30.48
C ALA A 158 15.81 6.71 -31.29
N GLN A 159 15.04 5.73 -31.76
CA GLN A 159 13.73 5.93 -32.40
C GLN A 159 12.59 6.22 -31.41
N GLY A 160 12.89 6.37 -30.11
CA GLY A 160 11.89 6.68 -29.09
C GLY A 160 11.21 5.46 -28.46
N TYR A 161 11.72 4.24 -28.71
CA TYR A 161 11.29 3.06 -27.97
C TYR A 161 11.67 3.20 -26.49
N ARG A 162 10.75 2.82 -25.60
CA ARG A 162 10.89 2.88 -24.15
C ARG A 162 10.27 1.63 -23.54
N LYS A 163 11.05 0.67 -23.05
CA LYS A 163 10.60 -0.66 -22.57
C LYS A 163 9.35 -0.56 -21.67
N TYR A 164 9.40 0.31 -20.68
CA TYR A 164 8.33 0.50 -19.70
C TYR A 164 7.09 1.23 -20.22
N LEU A 165 7.15 1.90 -21.37
CA LEU A 165 5.97 2.54 -21.99
C LEU A 165 5.28 1.63 -23.01
N GLN A 166 5.85 0.47 -23.32
CA GLN A 166 5.35 -0.41 -24.36
C GLN A 166 4.30 -1.39 -23.84
N THR A 167 3.25 -1.55 -24.65
CA THR A 167 2.27 -2.63 -24.54
C THR A 167 2.28 -3.38 -25.87
N LYS A 168 1.28 -3.15 -26.74
CA LYS A 168 1.40 -3.43 -28.19
C LYS A 168 2.06 -2.26 -28.94
N HIS A 169 1.81 -1.06 -28.43
CA HIS A 169 2.41 0.20 -28.88
C HIS A 169 2.78 1.03 -27.64
N ARG A 170 3.40 2.19 -27.87
CA ARG A 170 3.66 3.19 -26.82
C ARG A 170 2.33 3.60 -26.19
N SER A 171 2.18 3.35 -24.89
CA SER A 171 0.92 3.49 -24.17
C SER A 171 0.77 4.89 -23.58
N SER A 172 -0.23 5.63 -24.06
CA SER A 172 -0.63 6.92 -23.49
C SER A 172 -1.03 6.80 -22.02
N GLN A 173 -1.72 5.73 -21.65
CA GLN A 173 -2.10 5.46 -20.26
C GLN A 173 -0.89 5.28 -19.33
N ARG A 174 0.16 4.61 -19.82
CA ARG A 174 1.39 4.44 -19.03
C ARG A 174 2.13 5.76 -18.84
N ILE A 175 2.19 6.57 -19.89
CA ILE A 175 2.75 7.92 -19.85
C ILE A 175 1.99 8.76 -18.82
N GLU A 176 0.66 8.78 -18.89
CA GLU A 176 -0.17 9.57 -17.99
C GLU A 176 0.02 9.15 -16.53
N THR A 177 0.10 7.85 -16.28
CA THR A 177 0.37 7.34 -14.93
C THR A 177 1.75 7.74 -14.42
N LEU A 178 2.79 7.74 -15.26
CA LEU A 178 4.11 8.21 -14.85
C LEU A 178 4.15 9.72 -14.63
N ARG A 179 3.34 10.50 -15.35
CA ARG A 179 3.15 11.93 -15.06
C ARG A 179 2.51 12.14 -13.70
N ARG A 180 1.40 11.45 -13.40
CA ARG A 180 0.78 11.47 -12.06
C ARG A 180 1.76 11.07 -10.95
N TYR A 181 2.59 10.06 -11.22
CA TYR A 181 3.65 9.65 -10.30
C TYR A 181 4.69 10.77 -10.05
N CYS A 182 5.17 11.43 -11.10
CA CYS A 182 6.06 12.59 -10.97
C CYS A 182 5.37 13.72 -10.18
N ASP A 183 4.12 14.05 -10.48
CA ASP A 183 3.37 15.10 -9.78
C ASP A 183 3.19 14.76 -8.29
N GLY A 184 2.93 13.49 -7.97
CA GLY A 184 2.84 13.00 -6.60
C GLY A 184 4.14 13.15 -5.82
N ILE A 185 5.29 12.76 -6.42
CA ILE A 185 6.61 12.98 -5.82
C ILE A 185 6.87 14.47 -5.59
N GLN A 186 6.61 15.30 -6.62
CA GLN A 186 6.84 16.74 -6.56
C GLN A 186 6.04 17.38 -5.42
N ARG A 187 4.77 16.98 -5.26
CA ARG A 187 3.91 17.45 -4.17
C ARG A 187 4.45 17.03 -2.81
N ARG A 188 4.77 15.74 -2.63
CA ARG A 188 5.34 15.21 -1.38
C ARG A 188 6.65 15.92 -1.01
N TRP A 189 7.51 16.22 -1.97
CA TRP A 189 8.75 16.97 -1.75
C TRP A 189 8.50 18.44 -1.35
N GLN A 190 7.50 19.10 -1.97
CA GLN A 190 7.11 20.47 -1.63
C GLN A 190 6.53 20.55 -0.21
N GLU A 191 5.70 19.58 0.17
CA GLU A 191 5.12 19.46 1.52
C GLU A 191 6.17 19.10 2.57
N THR A 192 7.27 18.45 2.18
CA THR A 192 8.34 18.08 3.10
C THR A 192 9.16 19.31 3.53
N PRO A 193 9.24 19.62 4.84
CA PRO A 193 10.07 20.70 5.35
C PRO A 193 11.52 20.58 4.90
N VAL A 194 12.15 21.70 4.54
CA VAL A 194 13.53 21.74 4.03
C VAL A 194 14.53 20.94 4.89
N PRO A 195 14.53 21.04 6.23
CA PRO A 195 15.47 20.28 7.07
C PRO A 195 15.30 18.75 6.99
N LEU A 196 14.13 18.28 6.54
CA LEU A 196 13.81 16.85 6.44
C LEU A 196 14.05 16.28 5.03
N ARG A 197 14.46 17.09 4.05
CA ARG A 197 14.62 16.65 2.65
C ARG A 197 15.77 15.68 2.41
N ASP A 198 16.73 15.64 3.33
CA ASP A 198 17.83 14.66 3.36
C ASP A 198 17.66 13.61 4.46
N THR A 199 16.50 13.59 5.12
CA THR A 199 16.15 12.51 6.06
C THR A 199 15.41 11.41 5.29
N PRO A 200 15.79 10.13 5.43
CA PRO A 200 15.06 9.01 4.84
C PRO A 200 13.58 9.07 5.17
N PHE A 201 12.71 8.68 4.22
CA PHE A 201 11.31 8.55 4.54
C PHE A 201 11.10 7.56 5.69
N HIS A 202 10.29 7.95 6.68
CA HIS A 202 9.88 7.03 7.73
C HIS A 202 9.03 5.87 7.17
N PHE A 203 8.23 6.17 6.15
CA PHE A 203 7.42 5.21 5.41
C PHE A 203 7.97 5.04 3.99
N PRO A 204 8.62 3.90 3.68
CA PRO A 204 9.18 3.66 2.35
C PRO A 204 8.10 3.71 1.26
N PRO A 205 8.37 4.31 0.08
CA PRO A 205 7.47 4.19 -1.07
C PRO A 205 7.24 2.74 -1.43
N GLY A 206 6.01 2.35 -1.72
CA GLY A 206 5.68 0.94 -1.92
C GLY A 206 4.59 0.63 -2.94
N GLU A 207 4.33 -0.65 -3.14
CA GLU A 207 3.22 -1.21 -3.91
C GLU A 207 2.52 -2.21 -3.00
N CYS A 208 1.20 -2.31 -3.07
CA CYS A 208 0.44 -3.31 -2.33
C CYS A 208 -0.57 -3.96 -3.26
N GLY A 209 -0.67 -5.28 -3.21
CA GLY A 209 -1.51 -6.02 -4.13
C GLY A 209 -2.07 -7.32 -3.56
N TYR A 210 -3.15 -7.78 -4.19
CA TYR A 210 -3.75 -9.08 -3.93
C TYR A 210 -3.14 -10.19 -4.78
N SER A 211 -3.01 -11.39 -4.22
CA SER A 211 -2.80 -12.61 -5.00
C SER A 211 -3.48 -13.82 -4.37
N LYS A 212 -3.98 -14.74 -5.22
CA LYS A 212 -4.35 -16.09 -4.77
C LYS A 212 -3.09 -16.90 -4.43
N ASP A 213 -2.06 -16.79 -5.27
CA ASP A 213 -0.82 -17.55 -5.20
C ASP A 213 0.35 -16.57 -4.98
N SER A 214 0.48 -16.00 -3.78
CA SER A 214 1.43 -14.91 -3.51
C SER A 214 2.88 -15.31 -3.74
N HIS A 215 3.28 -16.54 -3.42
CA HIS A 215 4.63 -17.03 -3.68
C HIS A 215 5.02 -16.97 -5.17
N VAL A 216 4.11 -17.37 -6.07
CA VAL A 216 4.29 -17.27 -7.52
C VAL A 216 4.36 -15.81 -7.94
N ARG A 217 3.43 -14.99 -7.43
CA ARG A 217 3.33 -13.57 -7.77
C ARG A 217 4.60 -12.81 -7.38
N LEU A 218 5.13 -13.06 -6.19
CA LEU A 218 6.38 -12.49 -5.70
C LEU A 218 7.61 -12.96 -6.50
N ALA A 219 7.62 -14.21 -7.01
CA ALA A 219 8.66 -14.65 -7.92
C ALA A 219 8.58 -13.95 -9.29
N GLN A 220 7.37 -13.73 -9.80
CA GLN A 220 7.14 -12.98 -11.04
C GLN A 220 7.59 -11.52 -10.92
N HIS A 221 7.29 -10.86 -9.80
CA HIS A 221 7.76 -9.50 -9.52
C HIS A 221 9.29 -9.42 -9.52
N ARG A 222 10.00 -10.30 -8.80
CA ARG A 222 11.48 -10.38 -8.82
C ARG A 222 12.05 -10.57 -10.22
N ALA A 223 11.36 -11.33 -11.06
CA ALA A 223 11.77 -11.57 -12.44
C ALA A 223 11.32 -10.47 -13.42
N HIS A 224 10.66 -9.41 -12.93
CA HIS A 224 10.08 -8.32 -13.72
C HIS A 224 9.03 -8.81 -14.76
N ARG A 225 8.37 -9.94 -14.51
CA ARG A 225 7.40 -10.54 -15.43
C ARG A 225 5.98 -10.19 -15.00
N SER A 226 5.20 -9.61 -15.91
CA SER A 226 3.81 -9.20 -15.64
C SER A 226 3.67 -8.37 -14.35
N SER A 227 4.67 -7.54 -14.06
CA SER A 227 4.80 -6.73 -12.84
C SER A 227 4.26 -5.31 -13.06
N ASN A 228 4.20 -4.54 -11.97
CA ASN A 228 3.94 -3.11 -12.02
C ASN A 228 5.13 -2.39 -12.71
N TYR A 229 4.87 -1.81 -13.87
CA TYR A 229 5.90 -1.18 -14.70
C TYR A 229 6.46 0.12 -14.09
N VAL A 230 5.72 0.80 -13.21
CA VAL A 230 6.21 1.99 -12.48
C VAL A 230 7.25 1.56 -11.47
N MET A 231 6.92 0.56 -10.66
CA MET A 231 7.81 -0.03 -9.66
C MET A 231 9.10 -0.54 -10.31
N ASN A 232 9.00 -1.29 -11.41
CA ASN A 232 10.18 -1.81 -12.10
C ASN A 232 11.05 -0.70 -12.72
N LEU A 233 10.46 0.32 -13.34
CA LEU A 233 11.21 1.46 -13.87
C LEU A 233 11.98 2.18 -12.74
N VAL A 234 11.34 2.37 -11.58
CA VAL A 234 11.97 3.01 -10.42
C VAL A 234 13.14 2.17 -9.90
N GLU A 235 12.99 0.85 -9.80
CA GLU A 235 14.10 -0.04 -9.40
C GLU A 235 15.27 -0.01 -10.40
N ASP A 236 14.98 0.01 -11.71
CA ASP A 236 16.00 0.15 -12.75
C ASP A 236 16.72 1.50 -12.66
N ILE A 237 15.99 2.59 -12.40
CA ILE A 237 16.54 3.93 -12.15
C ILE A 237 17.47 3.91 -10.92
N CYS A 238 17.01 3.36 -9.79
CA CYS A 238 17.82 3.27 -8.58
C CYS A 238 19.10 2.46 -8.81
N THR A 239 19.00 1.37 -9.56
CA THR A 239 20.16 0.53 -9.92
C THR A 239 21.15 1.29 -10.81
N TYR A 240 20.66 2.06 -11.79
CA TYR A 240 21.50 2.92 -12.63
C TYR A 240 22.18 4.03 -11.81
N LEU A 241 21.43 4.73 -10.96
CA LEU A 241 21.96 5.82 -10.13
C LEU A 241 23.00 5.31 -9.12
N HIS A 242 22.82 4.10 -8.60
CA HIS A 242 23.84 3.44 -7.76
C HIS A 242 25.08 3.06 -8.57
N GLY A 243 24.91 2.40 -9.72
CA GLY A 243 26.01 1.98 -10.58
C GLY A 243 26.84 3.14 -11.15
N THR A 244 26.24 4.32 -11.29
CA THR A 244 26.94 5.55 -11.71
C THR A 244 27.52 6.35 -10.53
N GLY A 245 27.34 5.90 -9.29
CA GLY A 245 27.85 6.56 -8.09
C GLY A 245 27.05 7.79 -7.64
N GLN A 246 25.93 8.11 -8.31
CA GLN A 246 25.05 9.21 -7.89
C GLN A 246 24.32 8.88 -6.58
N PHE A 247 23.93 7.61 -6.39
CA PHE A 247 23.46 7.10 -5.11
C PHE A 247 24.52 6.23 -4.46
N ARG A 248 24.81 6.52 -3.19
CA ARG A 248 25.65 5.64 -2.36
C ARG A 248 24.94 4.32 -2.07
N GLN A 249 23.64 4.37 -1.79
CA GLN A 249 22.80 3.22 -1.49
C GLN A 249 22.28 2.56 -2.77
N HIS A 250 22.10 1.24 -2.74
CA HIS A 250 21.35 0.52 -3.76
C HIS A 250 19.92 0.29 -3.28
N PHE A 251 18.98 1.15 -3.69
CA PHE A 251 17.58 0.95 -3.39
C PHE A 251 16.95 -0.11 -4.30
N ARG A 252 16.22 -1.07 -3.71
CA ARG A 252 15.52 -2.16 -4.38
C ARG A 252 14.15 -2.40 -3.74
N MET A 253 13.32 -3.19 -4.39
CA MET A 253 12.01 -3.59 -3.89
C MET A 253 12.14 -4.79 -2.96
N HIS A 254 11.91 -4.57 -1.66
CA HIS A 254 11.79 -5.62 -0.66
C HIS A 254 10.35 -6.08 -0.57
N GLN A 255 10.11 -7.39 -0.65
CA GLN A 255 8.77 -7.94 -0.83
C GLN A 255 8.35 -8.87 0.31
N PHE A 256 7.11 -8.71 0.77
CA PHE A 256 6.56 -9.47 1.90
C PHE A 256 5.09 -9.80 1.69
N ILE A 257 4.61 -10.86 2.34
CA ILE A 257 3.20 -11.21 2.43
C ILE A 257 2.69 -10.72 3.80
N ILE A 258 1.92 -9.63 3.82
CA ILE A 258 1.55 -8.94 5.05
C ILE A 258 0.21 -9.34 5.63
N TYR A 259 -0.62 -10.05 4.87
CA TYR A 259 -1.93 -10.47 5.35
C TYR A 259 -2.45 -11.70 4.64
N LEU A 260 -3.03 -12.64 5.39
CA LEU A 260 -3.69 -13.83 4.85
C LEU A 260 -5.21 -13.61 4.87
N ILE A 261 -5.82 -13.63 3.68
CA ILE A 261 -7.25 -13.44 3.52
C ILE A 261 -7.96 -14.73 3.91
N PHE A 262 -8.96 -14.65 4.79
CA PHE A 262 -9.62 -15.84 5.32
C PHE A 262 -11.12 -15.91 5.02
N ARG A 263 -11.68 -14.86 4.39
CA ARG A 263 -13.07 -14.86 3.91
C ARG A 263 -13.14 -14.38 2.46
N PRO A 264 -14.09 -14.89 1.65
CA PRO A 264 -14.22 -14.48 0.26
C PRO A 264 -14.49 -12.97 0.11
N ASN A 265 -15.32 -12.41 0.99
CA ASN A 265 -15.66 -10.98 0.98
C ASN A 265 -14.47 -10.06 1.30
N GLN A 266 -13.42 -10.61 1.92
CA GLN A 266 -12.22 -9.84 2.24
C GLN A 266 -11.33 -9.59 1.03
N ALA A 267 -11.44 -10.37 -0.06
CA ALA A 267 -10.45 -10.32 -1.13
C ALA A 267 -10.26 -8.91 -1.72
N ALA A 268 -11.37 -8.24 -2.08
CA ALA A 268 -11.33 -6.88 -2.60
C ALA A 268 -10.99 -5.86 -1.51
N ILE A 269 -11.70 -5.93 -0.38
CA ILE A 269 -11.63 -4.91 0.66
C ILE A 269 -10.30 -4.94 1.43
N ALA A 270 -9.64 -6.09 1.54
CA ALA A 270 -8.30 -6.20 2.12
C ALA A 270 -7.28 -5.46 1.26
N GLU A 271 -7.30 -5.62 -0.07
CA GLU A 271 -6.40 -4.89 -0.96
C GLU A 271 -6.65 -3.38 -0.87
N ILE A 272 -7.92 -2.97 -0.79
CA ILE A 272 -8.32 -1.57 -0.63
C ILE A 272 -7.82 -1.00 0.70
N LEU A 273 -8.14 -1.67 1.81
CA LEU A 273 -7.76 -1.24 3.15
C LEU A 273 -6.24 -1.14 3.27
N CYS A 274 -5.50 -2.16 2.82
CA CYS A 274 -4.04 -2.16 2.90
C CYS A 274 -3.44 -1.05 2.03
N SER A 275 -3.92 -0.89 0.79
CA SER A 275 -3.40 0.15 -0.12
C SER A 275 -3.63 1.56 0.42
N GLY A 276 -4.83 1.82 0.97
CA GLY A 276 -5.19 3.09 1.58
C GLY A 276 -4.42 3.35 2.88
N LEU A 277 -4.40 2.38 3.80
CA LEU A 277 -3.70 2.49 5.09
C LEU A 277 -2.19 2.73 4.92
N LEU A 278 -1.57 2.03 3.96
CA LEU A 278 -0.15 2.18 3.64
C LEU A 278 0.14 3.38 2.73
N GLN A 279 -0.91 4.01 2.19
CA GLN A 279 -0.85 5.16 1.29
C GLN A 279 0.09 4.97 0.10
N VAL A 280 0.09 3.80 -0.53
CA VAL A 280 1.06 3.40 -1.57
C VAL A 280 0.71 3.90 -2.99
N TRP A 281 0.00 5.02 -3.10
CA TRP A 281 -0.52 5.54 -4.37
C TRP A 281 0.52 6.38 -5.13
N VAL A 282 0.45 6.35 -6.46
CA VAL A 282 1.27 7.25 -7.29
C VAL A 282 0.89 8.72 -7.10
N ASP A 283 -0.41 9.00 -6.92
CA ASP A 283 -0.96 10.35 -6.98
C ASP A 283 -0.47 11.27 -5.86
N ASN A 284 -0.06 10.72 -4.73
CA ASN A 284 0.42 11.46 -3.57
C ASN A 284 1.93 11.24 -3.31
N GLY A 285 2.63 10.55 -4.22
CA GLY A 285 4.04 10.20 -4.06
C GLY A 285 4.29 9.19 -2.93
N GLY A 286 3.25 8.50 -2.45
CA GLY A 286 3.36 7.49 -1.42
C GLY A 286 3.82 6.13 -1.93
N GLY A 287 3.69 5.86 -3.23
CA GLY A 287 4.12 4.58 -3.80
C GLY A 287 3.87 4.43 -5.30
N PHE A 288 3.58 3.19 -5.70
CA PHE A 288 3.54 2.75 -7.09
C PHE A 288 2.17 2.20 -7.52
N ASN A 289 1.17 2.14 -6.62
CA ASN A 289 -0.19 1.75 -7.00
C ASN A 289 -0.80 2.85 -7.86
N ALA A 290 -1.11 2.52 -9.12
CA ALA A 290 -1.68 3.45 -10.08
C ALA A 290 -3.13 3.13 -10.48
N TYR A 291 -3.59 1.92 -10.16
CA TYR A 291 -4.91 1.41 -10.50
C TYR A 291 -5.67 1.09 -9.21
N PRO A 292 -6.99 1.37 -9.14
CA PRO A 292 -7.76 1.10 -7.92
C PRO A 292 -7.66 -0.35 -7.47
N ALA A 293 -7.38 -0.52 -6.18
CA ALA A 293 -7.30 -1.79 -5.49
C ALA A 293 -8.63 -2.57 -5.52
N GLY A 294 -8.59 -3.87 -5.25
CA GLY A 294 -9.77 -4.72 -5.15
C GLY A 294 -10.45 -5.07 -6.49
N ARG A 295 -10.01 -4.49 -7.61
CA ARG A 295 -10.58 -4.78 -8.94
C ARG A 295 -10.06 -6.07 -9.56
N SER A 296 -8.85 -6.51 -9.18
CA SER A 296 -8.16 -7.65 -9.78
C SER A 296 -8.19 -8.91 -8.91
N VAL A 297 -9.30 -9.14 -8.20
CA VAL A 297 -9.43 -10.22 -7.21
C VAL A 297 -10.28 -11.40 -7.68
N ALA A 298 -10.59 -11.49 -8.97
CA ALA A 298 -11.49 -12.50 -9.53
C ALA A 298 -11.04 -13.94 -9.25
N THR A 299 -9.74 -14.18 -9.03
CA THR A 299 -9.20 -15.50 -8.67
C THR A 299 -9.61 -15.97 -7.29
N ALA A 300 -10.08 -15.09 -6.39
CA ALA A 300 -10.69 -15.48 -5.11
C ALA A 300 -11.91 -16.41 -5.29
N ARG A 301 -12.62 -16.28 -6.42
CA ARG A 301 -13.76 -17.15 -6.78
C ARG A 301 -13.35 -18.58 -7.11
N ARG A 302 -12.04 -18.85 -7.25
CA ARG A 302 -11.47 -20.18 -7.50
C ARG A 302 -11.04 -20.88 -6.21
N VAL A 303 -11.39 -20.33 -5.05
CA VAL A 303 -11.22 -20.96 -3.74
C VAL A 303 -12.58 -21.48 -3.32
N SER A 304 -12.66 -22.77 -3.02
CA SER A 304 -13.87 -23.47 -2.66
C SER A 304 -14.39 -23.05 -1.28
N ALA A 305 -15.67 -23.31 -1.02
CA ALA A 305 -16.26 -23.05 0.30
C ALA A 305 -15.57 -23.84 1.43
N GLY A 306 -15.10 -25.06 1.14
CA GLY A 306 -14.36 -25.88 2.09
C GLY A 306 -13.00 -25.26 2.45
N GLU A 307 -12.25 -24.81 1.44
CA GLU A 307 -10.97 -24.11 1.66
C GLU A 307 -11.17 -22.83 2.46
N TRP A 308 -12.19 -22.01 2.13
CA TRP A 308 -12.52 -20.82 2.92
C TRP A 308 -12.84 -21.13 4.38
N ALA A 309 -13.61 -22.19 4.65
CA ALA A 309 -13.90 -22.62 6.02
C ALA A 309 -12.61 -23.03 6.77
N THR A 310 -11.69 -23.71 6.09
CA THR A 310 -10.37 -24.05 6.65
C THR A 310 -9.53 -22.81 6.95
N HIS A 311 -9.52 -21.81 6.07
CA HIS A 311 -8.82 -20.55 6.29
C HIS A 311 -9.40 -19.78 7.48
N GLU A 312 -10.72 -19.65 7.56
CA GLU A 312 -11.39 -18.97 8.68
C GLU A 312 -11.14 -19.68 10.01
N SER A 313 -11.22 -21.01 10.04
CA SER A 313 -10.91 -21.80 11.25
C SER A 313 -9.47 -21.60 11.71
N TRP A 314 -8.51 -21.59 10.79
CA TRP A 314 -7.11 -21.38 11.10
C TRP A 314 -6.87 -20.00 11.72
N VAL A 315 -7.42 -18.93 11.13
CA VAL A 315 -7.28 -17.57 11.68
C VAL A 315 -7.95 -17.43 13.05
N ARG A 316 -9.11 -18.05 13.26
CA ARG A 316 -9.81 -18.01 14.56
C ARG A 316 -9.06 -18.71 15.68
N GLN A 317 -8.29 -19.75 15.37
CA GLN A 317 -7.52 -20.52 16.34
C GLN A 317 -6.11 -19.95 16.56
N GLY A 318 -5.49 -19.41 15.51
CA GLY A 318 -4.09 -18.98 15.51
C GLY A 318 -3.86 -17.48 15.63
N SER A 319 -4.91 -16.65 15.63
CA SER A 319 -4.79 -15.19 15.70
C SER A 319 -5.67 -14.58 16.80
N PRO A 320 -5.39 -13.34 17.25
CA PRO A 320 -6.16 -12.68 18.31
C PRO A 320 -7.55 -12.18 17.84
N VAL A 321 -8.00 -12.53 16.63
CA VAL A 321 -9.22 -11.99 16.01
C VAL A 321 -10.46 -12.07 16.90
N VAL A 322 -10.65 -13.18 17.63
CA VAL A 322 -11.84 -13.37 18.49
C VAL A 322 -11.83 -12.36 19.64
N GLU A 323 -10.69 -12.24 20.31
CA GLU A 323 -10.52 -11.37 21.47
C GLU A 323 -10.52 -9.90 21.07
N ASN A 324 -9.81 -9.55 19.99
CA ASN A 324 -9.80 -8.18 19.47
C ASN A 324 -11.20 -7.73 19.05
N MET A 325 -11.97 -8.60 18.39
CA MET A 325 -13.36 -8.28 18.02
C MET A 325 -14.31 -8.18 19.23
N ARG A 326 -14.05 -8.92 20.31
CA ARG A 326 -14.78 -8.77 21.58
C ARG A 326 -14.55 -7.36 22.15
N LEU A 327 -13.29 -6.92 22.23
CA LEU A 327 -12.94 -5.58 22.70
C LEU A 327 -13.57 -4.47 21.84
N GLN A 328 -13.56 -4.62 20.51
CA GLN A 328 -14.21 -3.63 19.65
C GLN A 328 -15.72 -3.53 19.90
N ARG A 329 -16.39 -4.65 20.20
CA ARG A 329 -17.81 -4.66 20.55
C ARG A 329 -18.07 -3.94 21.86
N GLU A 330 -17.27 -4.23 22.89
CA GLU A 330 -17.39 -3.59 24.21
C GLU A 330 -17.23 -2.08 24.11
N ARG A 331 -16.21 -1.61 23.37
CA ARG A 331 -16.03 -0.17 23.08
C ARG A 331 -17.25 0.42 22.36
N ALA A 332 -17.77 -0.25 21.33
CA ALA A 332 -18.95 0.26 20.62
C ALA A 332 -20.20 0.34 21.51
N GLU A 333 -20.35 -0.58 22.48
CA GLU A 333 -21.43 -0.55 23.46
C GLU A 333 -21.25 0.57 24.50
N GLU A 334 -20.04 0.78 25.01
CA GLU A 334 -19.72 1.88 25.92
C GLU A 334 -20.00 3.25 25.28
N TRP A 335 -19.55 3.44 24.03
CA TRP A 335 -19.80 4.67 23.28
C TRP A 335 -21.29 4.91 23.03
N ARG A 336 -22.05 3.85 22.72
CA ARG A 336 -23.50 3.95 22.56
C ARG A 336 -24.16 4.42 23.87
N ARG A 337 -23.80 3.81 25.01
CA ARG A 337 -24.32 4.22 26.32
C ARG A 337 -23.98 5.66 26.67
N ALA A 338 -22.78 6.14 26.32
CA ALA A 338 -22.38 7.53 26.56
C ALA A 338 -23.24 8.52 25.76
N LEU A 339 -23.50 8.23 24.48
CA LEU A 339 -24.36 9.04 23.63
C LEU A 339 -25.83 9.04 24.11
N ASP A 340 -26.32 7.89 24.56
CA ASP A 340 -27.66 7.79 25.13
C ASP A 340 -27.77 8.63 26.42
N TRP A 341 -26.73 8.68 27.24
CA TRP A 341 -26.68 9.50 28.47
C TRP A 341 -26.67 11.00 28.18
N GLU A 342 -25.89 11.45 27.19
CA GLU A 342 -25.90 12.86 26.75
C GLU A 342 -27.27 13.27 26.22
N THR A 343 -27.97 12.38 25.50
CA THR A 343 -29.32 12.65 24.99
C THR A 343 -30.33 12.81 26.13
N VAL A 344 -30.26 11.96 27.16
CA VAL A 344 -31.13 12.05 28.35
C VAL A 344 -30.88 13.34 29.14
N LEU A 345 -29.62 13.79 29.27
CA LEU A 345 -29.30 15.04 29.96
C LEU A 345 -29.81 16.28 29.20
N VAL A 346 -29.76 16.27 27.87
CA VAL A 346 -30.31 17.35 27.03
C VAL A 346 -31.84 17.39 27.13
N ASP A 347 -32.51 16.24 27.15
CA ASP A 347 -33.97 16.16 27.31
C ASP A 347 -34.41 16.63 28.71
N ASP A 348 -33.65 16.30 29.76
CA ASP A 348 -33.92 16.74 31.14
C ASP A 348 -33.68 18.25 31.34
N GLU A 349 -32.68 18.84 30.67
CA GLU A 349 -32.45 20.30 30.65
C GLU A 349 -33.54 21.05 29.85
N GLU A 350 -33.95 20.56 28.68
CA GLU A 350 -35.06 21.15 27.90
C GLU A 350 -36.42 21.06 28.62
N MET A 351 -36.64 20.00 29.40
CA MET A 351 -37.84 19.82 30.22
C MET A 351 -37.84 20.73 31.46
N ALA A 352 -36.67 21.12 31.97
CA ALA A 352 -36.54 22.07 33.07
C ALA A 352 -36.72 23.54 32.64
N GLU A 353 -36.58 23.85 31.34
CA GLU A 353 -36.72 25.21 30.78
C GLU A 353 -38.10 25.54 30.19
N ARG A 354 -39.09 24.65 30.27
CA ARG A 354 -40.48 24.93 29.85
C ARG A 354 -41.35 25.34 31.04
N PRO A 355 -41.81 26.61 31.13
CA PRO A 355 -42.62 27.12 32.25
C PRO A 355 -44.06 26.58 32.28
#